data_AF-A0A2V9BYC8-F1
#
_entry.id   AF-A0A2V9BYC8-F1
#
_cell.length_a   1.000
_cell.length_b   1.000
_cell.length_c   1.000
_cell.angle_alpha   90.00
_cell.angle_beta   90.00
_cell.angle_gamma   90.00
#
_symmetry.space_group_name_H-M   'P 1'
#
loop_
_entity.id
_entity.type
_entity.pdbx_description
1 polymer ?
#
loop_
_entity_poly.entity_id
_entity_poly.type
_entity_poly.pdbx_seq_one_letter_code
_entity_poly.pdbx_strand_id
1 'polypeptide(L)'
;PYDPHWERRHPHRAAWMALAGPATNYTLMLIAAIALRAGWSQGWLHRDSFAENLIGAMFSLNLLLGTFNLLPVTPLDGSTAIMLFMPETRAHLYLDWVRSNQYGILGLVLALFAFRYVYAPIEAFATELLLRSHF
;
A
#
# COMPACT_ATOMS: atom_id res chain seq x y z
N PRO A 1 14.70 -10.52 -10.95
CA PRO A 1 14.80 -9.27 -11.74
C PRO A 1 13.50 -9.05 -12.53
N TYR A 2 12.88 -7.87 -12.40
CA TYR A 2 11.66 -7.51 -13.12
C TYR A 2 11.99 -7.29 -14.61
N ASP A 3 11.39 -8.07 -15.51
CA ASP A 3 11.66 -7.99 -16.96
C ASP A 3 10.60 -7.12 -17.68
N PRO A 4 10.98 -5.92 -18.17
CA PRO A 4 10.07 -5.03 -18.87
C PRO A 4 9.41 -5.63 -20.12
N HIS A 5 10.10 -6.58 -20.77
CA HIS A 5 9.59 -7.21 -21.99
C HIS A 5 8.57 -8.31 -21.70
N TRP A 6 8.56 -8.87 -20.49
CA TRP A 6 7.55 -9.85 -20.06
C TRP A 6 6.24 -9.16 -19.68
N GLU A 7 6.31 -8.01 -19.00
CA GLU A 7 5.12 -7.21 -18.64
C GLU A 7 4.35 -6.77 -19.89
N ARG A 8 5.06 -6.30 -20.93
CA ARG A 8 4.45 -5.94 -22.21
C ARG A 8 3.72 -7.11 -22.88
N ARG A 9 4.08 -8.35 -22.58
CA ARG A 9 3.42 -9.56 -23.12
C ARG A 9 2.26 -10.03 -22.24
N HIS A 10 2.21 -9.64 -20.97
CA HIS A 10 1.20 -10.07 -20.00
C HIS A 10 0.81 -8.92 -19.04
N PRO A 11 0.17 -7.85 -19.53
CA PRO A 11 -0.10 -6.65 -18.75
C PRO A 11 -0.98 -6.93 -17.51
N HIS A 12 -1.96 -7.82 -17.65
CA HIS A 12 -2.80 -8.23 -16.52
C HIS A 12 -2.03 -9.02 -15.46
N ARG A 13 -1.08 -9.88 -15.85
CA ARG A 13 -0.26 -10.60 -14.88
C ARG A 13 0.71 -9.66 -14.17
N ALA A 14 1.24 -8.67 -14.88
CA ALA A 14 2.05 -7.62 -14.28
C ALA A 14 1.25 -6.78 -13.28
N ALA A 15 0.00 -6.45 -13.59
CA ALA A 15 -0.89 -5.74 -12.68
C ALA A 15 -1.23 -6.56 -11.42
N TRP A 16 -1.45 -7.87 -11.55
CA TRP A 16 -1.56 -8.77 -10.39
C TRP A 16 -0.29 -8.82 -9.54
N MET A 17 0.88 -8.83 -10.17
CA MET A 17 2.16 -8.78 -9.43
C MET A 17 2.36 -7.43 -8.73
N ALA A 18 1.95 -6.32 -9.34
CA ALA A 18 2.02 -5.00 -8.72
C ALA A 18 1.20 -4.94 -7.43
N LEU A 19 0.02 -5.60 -7.39
CA LEU A 19 -0.78 -5.72 -6.17
C LEU A 19 -0.13 -6.55 -5.06
N ALA A 20 0.84 -7.41 -5.38
CA ALA A 20 1.51 -8.24 -4.36
C ALA A 20 2.29 -7.40 -3.33
N GLY A 21 2.85 -6.25 -3.75
CA GLY A 21 3.51 -5.30 -2.86
C GLY A 21 2.57 -4.75 -1.79
N PRO A 22 1.51 -4.01 -2.17
CA PRO A 22 0.46 -3.56 -1.26
C PRO A 22 -0.13 -4.68 -0.41
N ALA A 23 -0.41 -5.84 -0.99
CA ALA A 23 -0.97 -6.98 -0.26
C ALA A 23 -0.04 -7.46 0.86
N THR A 24 1.27 -7.47 0.62
CA THR A 24 2.28 -7.83 1.64
C THR A 24 2.29 -6.82 2.78
N ASN A 25 2.28 -5.52 2.46
CA ASN A 25 2.20 -4.45 3.46
C ASN A 25 0.93 -4.59 4.32
N TYR A 26 -0.25 -4.76 3.71
CA TYR A 26 -1.47 -4.97 4.50
C TYR A 26 -1.44 -6.25 5.33
N THR A 27 -0.81 -7.32 4.83
CA THR A 27 -0.64 -8.56 5.61
C THR A 27 0.25 -8.31 6.84
N LEU A 28 1.37 -7.61 6.68
CA LEU A 28 2.25 -7.24 7.79
C LEU A 28 1.57 -6.31 8.80
N MET A 29 0.76 -5.35 8.31
CA MET A 29 -0.09 -4.51 9.15
C MET A 29 -1.05 -5.37 9.99
N LEU A 30 -1.75 -6.34 9.39
CA LEU A 30 -2.66 -7.23 10.11
C LEU A 30 -1.94 -8.07 11.16
N ILE A 31 -0.76 -8.60 10.84
CA ILE A 31 0.07 -9.34 11.79
C ILE A 31 0.46 -8.44 12.97
N ALA A 32 0.88 -7.21 12.72
CA ALA A 32 1.20 -6.24 13.78
C ALA A 32 -0.02 -5.90 14.65
N ALA A 33 -1.20 -5.72 14.04
CA ALA A 33 -2.45 -5.49 14.78
C ALA A 33 -2.81 -6.67 15.68
N ILE A 34 -2.69 -7.91 15.18
CA ILE A 34 -2.91 -9.12 15.99
C ILE A 34 -1.91 -9.19 17.14
N ALA A 35 -0.64 -8.88 16.90
CA ALA A 35 0.39 -8.86 17.92
C ALA A 35 0.12 -7.82 19.02
N LEU A 36 -0.33 -6.60 18.65
CA LEU A 36 -0.75 -5.59 19.62
C LEU A 36 -1.91 -6.09 20.48
N ARG A 37 -2.95 -6.62 19.85
CA ARG A 37 -4.13 -7.14 20.57
C ARG A 37 -3.77 -8.28 21.52
N ALA A 38 -2.98 -9.25 21.05
CA ALA A 38 -2.53 -10.37 21.86
C ALA A 38 -1.67 -9.88 23.04
N GLY A 39 -0.70 -9.00 22.76
CA GLY A 39 0.20 -8.43 23.75
C GLY A 39 -0.51 -7.62 24.83
N TRP A 40 -1.53 -6.83 24.47
CA TRP A 40 -2.37 -6.13 25.46
C TRP A 40 -3.25 -7.09 26.26
N SER A 41 -3.90 -8.06 25.60
CA SER A 41 -4.80 -9.01 26.28
C SER A 41 -4.09 -9.91 27.29
N GLN A 42 -2.81 -10.21 27.06
CA GLN A 42 -1.97 -11.05 27.93
C GLN A 42 -1.17 -10.22 28.94
N GLY A 43 -1.26 -8.89 28.90
CA GLY A 43 -0.51 -7.99 29.77
C GLY A 43 1.00 -7.94 29.48
N TRP A 44 1.45 -8.42 28.31
CA TRP A 44 2.86 -8.37 27.90
C TRP A 44 3.26 -6.96 27.45
N LEU A 45 2.33 -6.26 26.80
CA LEU A 45 2.51 -4.88 26.38
C LEU A 45 2.05 -3.93 27.47
N HIS A 46 3.00 -3.15 27.97
CA HIS A 46 2.74 -2.05 28.88
C HIS A 46 2.63 -0.77 28.08
N ARG A 47 1.79 0.17 28.55
CA ARG A 47 1.66 1.49 27.95
C ARG A 47 3.03 2.15 27.83
N ASP A 48 3.32 2.67 26.64
CA ASP A 48 4.57 3.34 26.26
C ASP A 48 5.81 2.44 26.29
N SER A 49 5.63 1.12 26.34
CA SER A 49 6.74 0.19 26.24
C SER A 49 7.40 0.27 24.86
N PHE A 50 8.71 -0.01 24.81
CA PHE A 50 9.44 -0.09 23.54
C PHE A 50 8.78 -1.08 22.56
N ALA A 51 8.31 -2.22 23.06
CA ALA A 51 7.64 -3.23 22.25
C ALA A 51 6.31 -2.73 21.67
N GLU A 52 5.48 -2.04 22.46
CA GLU A 52 4.22 -1.45 21.97
C GLU A 52 4.50 -0.42 20.87
N ASN A 53 5.43 0.49 21.11
CA ASN A 53 5.82 1.51 20.15
C ASN A 53 6.39 0.92 18.85
N LEU A 54 7.22 -0.12 18.96
CA LEU A 54 7.80 -0.79 17.81
C LEU A 54 6.74 -1.49 16.96
N ILE A 55 5.84 -2.26 17.60
CA ILE A 55 4.77 -2.98 16.88
C ILE A 55 3.74 -1.98 16.33
N GLY A 56 3.43 -0.93 17.08
CA GLY A 56 2.60 0.19 16.63
C GLY A 56 3.19 0.88 15.40
N ALA A 57 4.49 1.16 15.40
CA ALA A 57 5.17 1.69 14.23
C ALA A 57 5.12 0.71 13.05
N MET A 58 5.30 -0.59 13.28
CA MET A 58 5.15 -1.61 12.22
C MET A 58 3.72 -1.61 11.65
N PHE A 59 2.69 -1.50 12.48
CA PHE A 59 1.31 -1.37 12.03
C PHE A 59 1.13 -0.13 11.16
N SER A 60 1.47 1.06 11.67
CA SER A 60 1.28 2.33 10.97
C SER A 60 2.11 2.42 9.68
N LEU A 61 3.38 2.02 9.71
CA LEU A 61 4.25 2.08 8.52
C LEU A 61 3.78 1.14 7.42
N ASN A 62 3.37 -0.09 7.76
CA ASN A 62 2.86 -1.03 6.77
C ASN A 62 1.50 -0.58 6.21
N LEU A 63 0.62 -0.02 7.04
CA LEU A 63 -0.63 0.59 6.57
C LEU A 63 -0.35 1.76 5.61
N LEU A 64 0.57 2.64 5.99
CA LEU A 64 0.98 3.79 5.19
C LEU A 64 1.58 3.35 3.85
N LEU A 65 2.56 2.45 3.86
CA LEU A 65 3.21 1.94 2.65
C LEU A 65 2.25 1.18 1.74
N GLY A 66 1.39 0.33 2.32
CA GLY A 66 0.37 -0.41 1.56
C GLY A 66 -0.61 0.54 0.87
N THR A 67 -1.10 1.54 1.60
CA THR A 67 -2.05 2.52 1.05
C THR A 67 -1.39 3.45 0.03
N PHE A 68 -0.16 3.88 0.29
CA PHE A 68 0.59 4.74 -0.63
C PHE A 68 0.87 4.02 -1.95
N ASN A 69 1.29 2.75 -1.90
CA ASN A 69 1.56 1.97 -3.11
C ASN A 69 0.31 1.68 -3.95
N LEU A 70 -0.90 1.79 -3.40
CA LEU A 70 -2.15 1.67 -4.17
C LEU A 70 -2.52 2.94 -4.94
N LEU A 71 -1.81 4.06 -4.73
CA LEU A 71 -2.11 5.29 -5.45
C LEU A 71 -1.86 5.11 -6.96
N PRO A 72 -2.76 5.64 -7.81
CA PRO A 72 -2.69 5.49 -9.26
C PRO A 72 -1.69 6.46 -9.91
N VAL A 73 -0.47 6.51 -9.39
CA VAL A 73 0.57 7.46 -9.80
C VAL A 73 1.88 6.72 -10.00
N THR A 74 2.54 6.97 -11.13
CA THR A 74 3.85 6.39 -11.40
C THR A 74 4.91 7.03 -10.49
N PRO A 75 5.85 6.27 -9.90
CA PRO A 75 6.19 4.86 -10.14
C PRO A 75 5.50 3.84 -9.21
N LEU A 76 4.42 4.21 -8.53
CA LEU A 76 3.75 3.35 -7.53
C LEU A 76 2.96 2.23 -8.19
N ASP A 77 2.84 1.10 -7.48
CA ASP A 77 2.22 -0.14 -7.96
C ASP A 77 0.75 0.04 -8.40
N GLY A 78 0.03 0.98 -7.79
CA GLY A 78 -1.37 1.29 -8.07
C GLY A 78 -1.61 1.78 -9.50
N SER A 79 -0.62 2.46 -10.10
CA SER A 79 -0.70 2.86 -11.51
C SER A 79 -0.76 1.64 -12.44
N THR A 80 0.03 0.61 -12.15
CA THR A 80 0.01 -0.67 -12.86
C THR A 80 -1.23 -1.48 -12.52
N ALA A 81 -1.69 -1.46 -11.27
CA ALA A 81 -2.88 -2.20 -10.82
C ALA A 81 -4.17 -1.78 -11.53
N ILE A 82 -4.30 -0.49 -11.90
CA ILE A 82 -5.46 0.03 -12.67
C ILE A 82 -5.68 -0.75 -13.97
N MET A 83 -4.62 -1.29 -14.58
CA MET A 83 -4.74 -2.04 -15.83
C MET A 83 -5.61 -3.29 -15.73
N LEU A 84 -5.84 -3.83 -14.52
CA LEU A 84 -6.77 -4.95 -14.31
C LEU A 84 -8.20 -4.61 -14.71
N PHE A 85 -8.57 -3.33 -14.63
CA PHE A 85 -9.90 -2.84 -15.01
C PHE A 85 -9.97 -2.43 -16.50
N MET A 86 -8.86 -2.54 -17.24
CA MET A 86 -8.76 -2.13 -18.64
C MET A 86 -8.74 -3.34 -19.58
N PRO A 87 -9.37 -3.24 -20.77
CA PRO A 87 -9.15 -4.20 -21.86
C PRO A 87 -7.67 -4.26 -22.25
N GLU A 88 -7.18 -5.45 -22.62
CA GLU A 88 -5.77 -5.72 -22.87
C GLU A 88 -5.13 -4.75 -23.88
N THR A 89 -5.84 -4.40 -24.95
CA THR A 89 -5.41 -3.40 -25.94
C THR A 89 -5.15 -2.02 -25.33
N ARG A 90 -5.97 -1.58 -24.37
CA ARG A 90 -5.79 -0.29 -23.69
C ARG A 90 -4.69 -0.36 -22.62
N ALA A 91 -4.53 -1.51 -21.97
CA ALA A 91 -3.47 -1.72 -21.00
C ALA A 91 -2.07 -1.56 -21.63
N HIS A 92 -1.87 -2.07 -22.85
CA HIS A 92 -0.61 -1.86 -23.58
C HIS A 92 -0.34 -0.38 -23.89
N LEU A 93 -1.34 0.34 -24.41
CA LEU A 93 -1.22 1.77 -24.69
C LEU A 93 -0.96 2.59 -23.41
N TYR A 94 -1.61 2.24 -22.31
CA TYR A 94 -1.41 2.86 -21.02
C TYR A 94 0.01 2.64 -20.48
N LEU A 95 0.56 1.42 -20.60
CA LEU A 95 1.95 1.13 -20.21
C LEU A 95 2.97 1.96 -20.98
N ASP A 96 2.78 2.10 -22.30
CA ASP A 96 3.66 2.90 -23.13
C ASP A 96 3.59 4.39 -22.73
N TRP A 97 2.38 4.90 -22.48
CA TRP A 97 2.19 6.27 -21.99
C TRP A 97 2.86 6.49 -20.63
N VAL A 98 2.58 5.62 -19.65
CA VAL A 98 3.15 5.65 -18.30
C VAL A 98 4.67 5.67 -18.32
N ARG A 99 5.30 4.86 -19.16
CA ARG A 99 6.78 4.76 -19.25
C ARG A 99 7.42 5.93 -19.99
N SER A 100 6.71 6.53 -20.95
CA SER A 100 7.18 7.74 -21.65
C SER A 100 7.04 9.02 -20.82
N ASN A 101 6.27 8.97 -19.73
CA ASN A 101 5.88 10.14 -18.97
C ASN A 101 7.03 10.68 -18.10
N GLN A 102 7.72 11.71 -18.60
CA GLN A 102 8.76 12.44 -17.86
C GLN A 102 8.21 13.20 -16.64
N TYR A 103 6.88 13.35 -16.54
CA TYR A 103 6.20 14.04 -15.45
C TYR A 103 5.92 13.18 -14.22
N GLY A 104 6.49 11.98 -14.12
CA GLY A 104 6.28 11.08 -12.96
C GLY A 104 6.60 11.74 -11.61
N ILE A 105 7.63 12.60 -11.54
CA ILE A 105 7.98 13.33 -10.31
C ILE A 105 6.88 14.33 -9.91
N LEU A 106 6.34 15.09 -10.86
CA LEU A 106 5.23 16.01 -10.58
C LEU A 106 3.98 15.25 -10.13
N GLY A 107 3.70 14.10 -10.76
CA GLY A 107 2.65 13.19 -10.35
C GLY A 107 2.84 12.74 -8.89
N LEU A 108 4.05 12.31 -8.52
CA LEU A 108 4.37 11.87 -7.16
C LEU A 108 4.20 13.00 -6.13
N VAL A 109 4.64 14.22 -6.45
CA VAL A 109 4.46 15.38 -5.58
C VAL A 109 2.97 15.65 -5.34
N LEU A 110 2.17 15.67 -6.40
CA LEU A 110 0.71 15.80 -6.28
C LEU A 110 0.08 14.65 -5.50
N ALA A 111 0.57 13.43 -5.69
CA ALA A 111 0.14 12.26 -4.96
C ALA A 111 0.39 12.40 -3.47
N LEU A 112 1.53 12.94 -3.03
CA LEU A 112 1.82 13.17 -1.62
C LEU A 112 0.82 14.14 -0.96
N PHE A 113 0.44 15.22 -1.68
CA PHE A 113 -0.58 16.15 -1.19
C PHE A 113 -1.95 15.50 -1.12
N ALA A 114 -2.36 14.78 -2.17
CA ALA A 114 -3.64 14.07 -2.21
C ALA A 114 -3.70 12.93 -1.18
N PHE A 115 -2.59 12.25 -0.97
CA PHE A 115 -2.47 11.09 -0.10
C PHE A 115 -2.87 11.43 1.33
N ARG A 116 -2.51 12.59 1.84
CA ARG A 116 -2.92 13.02 3.19
C ARG A 116 -4.44 12.99 3.39
N TYR A 117 -5.21 13.35 2.36
CA TYR A 117 -6.67 13.33 2.41
C TYR A 117 -7.25 11.92 2.31
N VAL A 118 -6.56 11.02 1.61
CA VAL A 118 -6.98 9.62 1.43
C VAL A 118 -6.56 8.75 2.61
N TYR A 119 -5.37 8.99 3.17
CA TYR A 119 -4.78 8.19 4.24
C TYR A 119 -5.49 8.41 5.57
N ALA A 120 -5.84 9.64 5.92
CA ALA A 120 -6.49 9.96 7.19
C ALA A 120 -7.76 9.12 7.49
N PRO A 121 -8.75 9.00 6.58
CA PRO A 121 -9.92 8.16 6.83
C PRO A 121 -9.59 6.66 6.88
N ILE A 122 -8.59 6.21 6.10
CA ILE A 122 -8.17 4.81 6.06
C ILE A 122 -7.48 4.42 7.37
N GLU A 123 -6.58 5.27 7.86
CA GLU A 123 -5.90 5.09 9.14
C GLU A 123 -6.88 5.08 10.31
N ALA A 124 -7.81 6.04 10.33
CA ALA A 124 -8.86 6.10 11.35
C ALA A 124 -9.70 4.83 11.34
N PHE A 125 -10.17 4.40 10.17
CA PHE A 125 -10.95 3.17 10.02
C PHE A 125 -10.17 1.93 10.45
N ALA A 126 -8.91 1.78 10.02
CA ALA A 126 -8.09 0.63 10.37
C ALA A 126 -7.82 0.57 11.89
N THR A 127 -7.54 1.71 12.50
CA THR A 127 -7.29 1.80 13.94
C THR A 127 -8.57 1.53 14.74
N GLU A 128 -9.70 2.11 14.34
CA GLU A 128 -10.99 1.88 14.98
C GLU A 128 -11.46 0.42 14.82
N LEU A 129 -11.23 -0.19 13.66
CA LEU A 129 -11.66 -1.57 13.42
C LEU A 129 -10.76 -2.58 14.14
N LEU A 130 -9.44 -2.38 14.08
CA LEU A 130 -8.46 -3.39 14.51
C LEU A 130 -7.95 -3.16 15.94
N LEU A 131 -7.89 -1.92 16.42
CA LEU A 131 -7.30 -1.54 17.70
C LEU A 131 -8.30 -0.92 18.69
N ARG A 132 -9.61 -0.96 18.37
CA ARG A 132 -10.71 -0.36 19.15
C ARG A 132 -10.68 -0.58 20.66
N SER A 133 -10.12 -1.69 21.12
CA SER A 133 -10.24 -2.11 22.52
C SER A 133 -9.33 -1.36 23.50
N HIS A 134 -8.39 -0.53 23.03
CA HIS A 134 -7.38 0.09 23.89
C HIS A 134 -7.08 1.59 23.63
N PHE A 135 -7.80 2.23 22.70
CA PHE A 135 -7.80 3.68 22.52
C PHE A 135 -9.05 4.32 23.11
#